data_AF-A0A350THP7-F1
#
_entry.id   AF-A0A350THP7-F1
#
_cell.length_a   1.000
_cell.length_b   1.000
_cell.length_c   1.000
_cell.angle_alpha   90.00
_cell.angle_beta   90.00
_cell.angle_gamma   90.00
#
_symmetry.space_group_name_H-M   'P 1'
#
loop_
_entity.id
_entity.type
_entity.pdbx_description
1 polymer ?
#
loop_
_entity_poly.entity_id
_entity_poly.type
_entity_poly.pdbx_seq_one_letter_code
_entity_poly.pdbx_strand_id
1 'polypeptide(L)'
;MAKKRSSDPAMRELERELQANTQALKDAYLRFDYVCDNDLVESCIFEINALKARSNYLLRQIKQRSGQPVPSGIPQAVAVPVQEAPCVAAGAMKGGEPCPS
;
A
#
# COMPACT_ATOMS: atom_id res chain seq x y z
N MET A 1 -17.33 -18.06 36.96
CA MET A 1 -15.95 -18.47 36.61
C MET A 1 -15.57 -17.79 35.30
N ALA A 2 -14.75 -16.74 35.35
CA ALA A 2 -14.23 -16.09 34.15
C ALA A 2 -13.20 -17.02 33.50
N LYS A 3 -13.59 -17.72 32.44
CA LYS A 3 -12.67 -18.49 31.61
C LYS A 3 -11.65 -17.48 31.09
N LYS A 4 -10.47 -17.41 31.72
CA LYS A 4 -9.33 -16.65 31.22
C LYS A 4 -9.14 -17.14 29.79
N ARG A 5 -9.58 -16.34 28.82
CA ARG A 5 -9.24 -16.45 27.41
C ARG A 5 -7.72 -16.42 27.39
N SER A 6 -7.10 -17.59 27.49
CA SER A 6 -5.71 -17.81 27.16
C SER A 6 -5.60 -17.47 25.68
N SER A 7 -5.49 -16.16 25.40
CA SER A 7 -5.20 -15.51 24.13
C SER A 7 -5.55 -16.39 22.94
N ASP A 8 -6.80 -16.28 22.48
CA ASP A 8 -7.35 -17.00 21.32
C ASP A 8 -6.26 -17.12 20.22
N PRO A 9 -5.88 -18.33 19.78
CA PRO A 9 -4.78 -18.50 18.83
C PRO A 9 -4.97 -17.65 17.57
N ALA A 10 -6.23 -17.43 17.18
CA ALA A 10 -6.56 -16.61 16.03
C ALA A 10 -6.39 -15.10 16.30
N MET A 11 -6.48 -14.63 17.55
CA MET A 11 -6.11 -13.26 17.94
C MET A 11 -4.59 -13.06 17.93
N ARG A 12 -3.83 -14.05 18.41
CA ARG A 12 -2.36 -14.00 18.38
C ARG A 12 -1.81 -13.92 16.96
N GLU A 13 -2.40 -14.66 16.03
CA GLU A 13 -1.99 -14.58 14.63
C GLU A 13 -2.27 -13.20 14.04
N LEU A 14 -3.42 -12.60 14.34
CA LEU A 14 -3.73 -11.23 13.89
C LEU A 14 -2.75 -10.19 14.44
N GLU A 15 -2.37 -10.29 15.71
CA GLU A 15 -1.37 -9.42 16.33
C GLU A 15 0.01 -9.61 15.69
N ARG A 16 0.40 -10.86 15.43
CA ARG A 16 1.65 -11.22 14.74
C ARG A 16 1.68 -10.67 13.31
N GLU A 17 0.60 -10.85 12.56
CA GLU A 17 0.44 -10.29 11.21
C GLU A 17 0.52 -8.78 11.22
N LEU A 18 -0.11 -8.11 12.20
CA LEU A 18 -0.06 -6.66 12.33
C LEU A 18 1.36 -6.17 12.62
N GLN A 19 2.11 -6.86 13.49
CA GLN A 19 3.50 -6.55 13.76
C GLN A 19 4.37 -6.71 12.51
N ALA A 20 4.25 -7.83 11.80
CA ALA A 20 4.98 -8.07 10.56
C ALA A 20 4.64 -7.02 9.48
N ASN A 21 3.36 -6.66 9.35
CA ASN A 21 2.92 -5.64 8.41
C ASN A 21 3.43 -4.24 8.78
N THR A 22 3.50 -3.93 10.07
CA THR A 22 4.06 -2.66 10.57
C THR A 22 5.56 -2.58 10.30
N GLN A 23 6.29 -3.69 10.44
CA GLN A 23 7.71 -3.74 10.09
C GLN A 23 7.92 -3.54 8.58
N ALA A 24 7.17 -4.27 7.75
CA ALA A 24 7.22 -4.10 6.30
C ALA A 24 6.90 -2.64 5.88
N LEU A 25 5.96 -1.98 6.57
CA LEU A 25 5.63 -0.58 6.32
C LEU A 25 6.82 0.34 6.61
N LYS A 26 7.51 0.14 7.74
CA LYS A 26 8.74 0.90 8.06
C LYS A 26 9.82 0.67 7.02
N ASP A 27 10.02 -0.57 6.61
CA ASP A 27 11.04 -0.93 5.63
C ASP A 27 10.73 -0.32 4.25
N ALA A 28 9.45 -0.27 3.85
CA ALA A 28 9.02 0.39 2.62
C ALA A 28 9.21 1.91 2.67
N TYR A 29 8.96 2.54 3.82
CA TYR A 29 9.27 3.96 4.03
C TYR A 29 10.76 4.24 3.92
N LEU A 30 11.60 3.43 4.58
CA LEU A 30 13.05 3.56 4.47
C LEU A 30 13.50 3.39 3.03
N ARG A 31 12.97 2.41 2.30
CA ARG A 31 13.30 2.19 0.89
C ARG A 31 12.93 3.38 0.03
N PHE A 32 11.74 3.95 0.24
CA PHE A 32 11.29 5.15 -0.48
C PHE A 32 12.27 6.32 -0.34
N ASP A 33 12.88 6.50 0.84
CA ASP A 33 13.83 7.60 1.10
C ASP A 33 15.14 7.47 0.30
N TYR A 34 15.51 6.27 -0.16
CA TYR A 34 16.79 5.99 -0.83
C TYR A 34 16.67 5.56 -2.30
N VAL A 35 15.46 5.37 -2.81
CA VAL A 35 15.24 5.00 -4.21
C VAL A 35 15.20 6.26 -5.09
N CYS A 36 15.99 6.26 -6.15
CA CYS A 36 16.05 7.37 -7.13
C CYS A 36 15.36 7.05 -8.47
N ASP A 37 15.14 5.77 -8.75
CA ASP A 37 14.50 5.32 -9.99
C ASP A 37 12.99 5.59 -9.94
N ASN A 38 12.45 6.22 -10.98
CA ASN A 38 11.07 6.70 -10.99
C ASN A 38 10.04 5.57 -10.85
N ASP A 39 10.23 4.46 -11.59
CA ASP A 39 9.33 3.31 -11.53
C ASP A 39 9.39 2.64 -10.15
N LEU A 40 10.59 2.58 -9.55
CA LEU A 40 10.75 2.04 -8.20
C LEU A 40 10.16 2.94 -7.12
N VAL A 41 10.22 4.28 -7.28
CA VAL A 41 9.55 5.23 -6.39
C VAL A 41 8.03 5.03 -6.44
N GLU A 42 7.46 4.91 -7.64
CA GLU A 42 6.02 4.65 -7.81
C GLU A 42 5.63 3.32 -7.15
N SER A 43 6.43 2.26 -7.36
CA SER A 43 6.23 0.97 -6.68
C SER A 43 6.22 1.12 -5.15
N CYS A 44 7.14 1.90 -4.58
CA CYS A 44 7.19 2.13 -3.14
C CYS A 44 5.93 2.86 -2.63
N ILE A 45 5.38 3.80 -3.40
CA ILE A 45 4.13 4.49 -3.06
C ILE A 45 2.96 3.50 -3.01
N PHE A 46 2.82 2.64 -4.02
CA PHE A 46 1.78 1.61 -4.05
C PHE A 46 1.94 0.62 -2.89
N GLU A 47 3.16 0.20 -2.60
CA GLU A 47 3.49 -0.70 -1.49
C GLU A 47 3.10 -0.08 -0.14
N ILE A 48 3.50 1.17 0.14
CA ILE A 48 3.14 1.90 1.36
C ILE A 48 1.61 1.99 1.52
N ASN A 49 0.88 2.30 0.45
CA ASN A 49 -0.58 2.40 0.49
C ASN A 49 -1.25 1.04 0.76
N ALA A 50 -0.78 -0.03 0.13
CA ALA A 50 -1.26 -1.39 0.37
C ALA A 50 -1.01 -1.83 1.83
N LEU A 51 0.17 -1.54 2.36
CA LEU A 51 0.54 -1.86 3.74
C LEU A 51 -0.31 -1.07 4.75
N LYS A 52 -0.57 0.22 4.53
CA LYS A 52 -1.50 1.02 5.35
C LYS A 52 -2.92 0.45 5.36
N ALA A 53 -3.43 0.07 4.18
CA ALA A 53 -4.75 -0.52 4.05
C ALA A 53 -4.84 -1.86 4.80
N ARG A 54 -3.81 -2.71 4.68
CA ARG A 54 -3.71 -3.97 5.43
C ARG A 54 -3.65 -3.75 6.95
N SER A 55 -2.84 -2.81 7.42
CA SER A 55 -2.80 -2.41 8.84
C SER A 55 -4.18 -1.99 9.35
N ASN A 56 -4.91 -1.16 8.60
CA ASN A 56 -6.25 -0.74 8.99
C ASN A 56 -7.22 -1.93 9.06
N TYR A 57 -7.19 -2.81 8.08
CA TYR A 57 -8.00 -4.03 8.07
C TYR A 57 -7.71 -4.94 9.27
N LEU A 58 -6.44 -5.18 9.58
CA LEU A 58 -6.03 -6.00 10.73
C LEU A 58 -6.51 -5.38 12.06
N LEU A 59 -6.39 -4.06 12.22
CA LEU A 59 -6.93 -3.36 13.38
C LEU A 59 -8.46 -3.50 13.51
N ARG A 60 -9.19 -3.45 12.39
CA ARG A 60 -10.65 -3.70 12.38
C ARG A 60 -10.97 -5.12 12.80
N GLN A 61 -10.25 -6.12 12.30
CA GLN A 61 -10.41 -7.53 12.68
C GLN A 61 -10.16 -7.74 14.18
N ILE A 62 -9.08 -7.18 14.73
CA ILE A 62 -8.74 -7.27 16.16
C ILE A 62 -9.84 -6.61 17.00
N LYS A 63 -10.33 -5.44 16.60
CA LYS A 63 -11.42 -4.74 17.31
C LYS A 63 -12.74 -5.51 17.26
N GLN A 64 -13.12 -6.06 16.11
CA GLN A 64 -14.31 -6.90 15.96
C GLN A 64 -14.29 -8.11 16.90
N ARG A 65 -13.15 -8.80 16.99
CA ARG A 65 -12.98 -9.98 17.86
C ARG A 65 -12.87 -9.64 19.34
N SER A 66 -12.37 -8.45 19.67
CA SER A 66 -12.35 -7.95 21.05
C SER A 66 -13.69 -7.35 21.51
N GLY A 67 -14.70 -7.30 20.64
CA GLY A 67 -16.02 -6.74 20.95
C GLY A 67 -16.02 -5.21 21.06
N GLN A 68 -15.00 -4.55 20.51
CA GLN A 68 -14.92 -3.10 20.45
C GLN A 68 -15.68 -2.56 19.23
N PRO A 69 -16.38 -1.42 19.34
CA PRO A 69 -17.07 -0.82 18.20
C PRO A 69 -16.04 -0.40 17.13
N VAL A 70 -16.26 -0.83 15.90
CA VAL A 70 -15.44 -0.44 14.75
C VAL A 70 -16.20 0.60 13.93
N PRO A 71 -15.83 1.88 13.99
CA PRO A 71 -16.42 2.87 13.09
C PRO A 71 -16.03 2.49 11.65
N SER A 72 -17.02 2.39 10.77
CA SER A 72 -16.82 1.99 9.35
C SER A 72 -16.06 3.03 8.52
N GLY A 73 -15.69 4.17 9.09
CA GLY A 73 -15.03 5.28 8.40
C GLY A 73 -13.59 4.99 7.99
N ILE A 74 -13.41 4.47 6.78
CA ILE A 74 -12.44 5.08 5.87
C ILE A 74 -13.29 5.45 4.64
N PRO A 75 -13.16 6.65 4.06
CA PRO A 75 -13.68 6.86 2.71
C PRO A 75 -13.18 5.73 1.80
N GLN A 76 -14.05 5.20 0.95
CA GLN A 76 -13.66 4.30 -0.14
C GLN A 76 -12.31 4.75 -0.69
N ALA A 77 -11.36 3.82 -0.85
CA ALA A 77 -10.14 4.10 -1.57
C ALA A 77 -10.57 4.74 -2.89
N VAL A 78 -10.43 6.07 -2.99
CA VAL A 78 -10.62 6.77 -4.25
C VAL A 78 -9.56 6.14 -5.11
N ALA A 79 -9.99 5.37 -6.12
CA ALA A 79 -9.08 4.90 -7.14
C ALA A 79 -8.30 6.13 -7.56
N VAL A 80 -7.00 6.15 -7.23
CA VAL A 80 -6.12 7.18 -7.75
C VAL A 80 -6.32 7.04 -9.25
N PRO A 81 -6.88 8.05 -9.95
CA PRO A 81 -7.10 7.91 -11.37
C PRO A 81 -5.73 7.57 -11.93
N VAL A 82 -5.64 6.41 -12.58
CA VAL A 82 -4.50 6.07 -13.43
C VAL A 82 -4.42 7.28 -14.34
N GLN A 83 -3.44 8.15 -14.11
CA GLN A 83 -3.09 9.15 -15.09
C GLN A 83 -2.53 8.29 -16.20
N GLU A 84 -3.41 7.90 -17.12
CA GLU A 84 -3.03 7.42 -18.43
C GLU A 84 -2.25 8.59 -19.03
N ALA A 85 -0.94 8.64 -18.75
CA ALA A 85 -0.03 9.33 -19.62
C ALA A 85 -0.35 8.76 -21.00
N PRO A 86 -0.84 9.57 -21.95
CA PRO A 86 -1.20 9.05 -23.24
C PRO A 86 0.05 8.39 -23.79
N CYS A 87 -0.03 7.08 -24.05
CA CYS A 87 1.02 6.35 -24.74
C CYS A 87 1.10 6.92 -26.15
N VAL A 88 1.91 7.97 -26.30
CA VAL A 88 2.11 8.64 -27.57
C VAL A 88 2.83 7.65 -28.47
N ALA A 89 2.13 7.12 -29.48
CA ALA A 89 2.74 6.26 -30.47
C ALA A 89 3.90 7.02 -31.14
N ALA A 90 5.09 6.42 -31.17
CA ALA A 90 6.31 6.96 -31.79
C ALA A 90 6.26 6.97 -33.34
N GLY A 91 5.10 7.30 -33.93
CA GLY A 91 4.83 7.20 -35.36
C GLY A 91 4.77 8.53 -36.12
N ALA A 92 5.05 9.67 -35.49
CA ALA A 92 4.84 10.99 -36.11
C ALA A 92 6.04 11.94 -35.96
N MET A 93 7.27 11.45 -36.09
CA MET A 93 8.41 12.33 -36.39
C MET A 93 8.48 12.56 -37.90
N LYS A 94 8.00 13.73 -38.32
CA LYS A 94 8.23 14.27 -39.67
C LYS A 94 9.75 14.43 -39.84
N GLY A 95 10.33 13.67 -40.78
CA GLY A 95 11.77 13.69 -41.04
C GLY A 95 12.30 15.11 -41.23
N GLY A 96 13.31 15.48 -40.45
CA GLY A 96 14.02 16.75 -40.58
C GLY A 96 14.78 16.81 -41.90
N GLU A 97 14.98 18.02 -42.41
CA GLU A 97 15.68 18.25 -43.68
C GLU A 97 17.13 17.75 -43.61
N PRO A 98 17.65 17.10 -44.67
CA PRO A 98 19.03 16.63 -44.69
C PRO A 98 20.00 17.83 -44.71
N CYS A 99 21.08 17.72 -43.94
CA CYS A 99 22.15 18.70 -43.88
C CYS A 99 22.77 18.92 -45.27
N PRO A 100 23.06 20.17 -45.69
CA PRO A 100 23.83 20.42 -46.89
C PRO A 100 25.30 20.01 -46.68
N SER A 101 25.90 19.48 -47.75
CA SER A 101 27.32 19.09 -47.84
C SER A 101 28.24 20.28 -48.05
#